data_AF-A0A9E1MX35-F1
#
_entry.id   AF-A0A9E1MX35-F1
#
_cell.length_a   1.000
_cell.length_b   1.000
_cell.length_c   1.000
_cell.angle_alpha   90.00
_cell.angle_beta   90.00
_cell.angle_gamma   90.00
#
_symmetry.space_group_name_H-M   'P 1'
#
loop_
_entity.id
_entity.type
_entity.pdbx_description
1 polymer ?
#
loop_
_entity_poly.entity_id
_entity_poly.type
_entity_poly.pdbx_seq_one_letter_code
_entity_poly.pdbx_strand_id
1 'polypeptide(L)' 'FEPFGRADHSRARESGGVGLGLAIVERIMRVHKGTIEIVPSENGAWFRMAWPPGR' A
#
# COMPACT_ATOMS: atom_id res chain seq x y z
N PHE A 1 -9.03 -0.09 -1.83
CA PHE A 1 -8.89 -1.50 -1.39
C PHE A 1 -10.04 -1.82 -0.45
N GLU A 2 -10.80 -2.90 -0.67
CA GLU A 2 -11.76 -3.38 0.33
C GLU A 2 -11.02 -3.78 1.61
N PRO A 3 -11.44 -3.30 2.79
CA PRO A 3 -10.99 -3.85 4.04
C PRO A 3 -11.75 -5.17 4.28
N PHE A 4 -10.99 -6.20 4.67
CA PHE A 4 -11.46 -7.51 5.13
C PHE A 4 -11.88 -8.52 4.06
N GLY A 5 -10.88 -9.14 3.43
CA GLY A 5 -11.00 -10.46 2.81
C GLY A 5 -9.78 -11.31 3.15
N ARG A 6 -9.90 -12.22 4.12
CA ARG A 6 -8.87 -13.25 4.40
C ARG A 6 -9.02 -14.38 3.38
N ALA A 7 -7.99 -14.62 2.59
CA ALA A 7 -7.74 -15.90 1.93
C ALA A 7 -6.29 -16.27 2.23
N ASP A 8 -6.13 -17.13 3.23
CA ASP A 8 -4.85 -17.78 3.55
C ASP A 8 -4.62 -18.89 2.51
N HIS A 9 -3.41 -18.98 1.97
CA HIS A 9 -2.71 -20.23 1.67
C HIS A 9 -1.32 -19.92 1.08
N SER A 10 -0.47 -19.20 1.81
CA SER A 10 0.99 -19.34 1.68
C SER A 10 1.71 -18.52 2.75
N ARG A 11 1.89 -19.14 3.93
CA ARG A 11 3.04 -18.97 4.85
C ARG A 11 3.69 -17.57 4.85
N ALA A 12 3.23 -16.63 5.67
CA ALA A 12 3.67 -16.46 7.07
C ALA A 12 5.21 -16.43 7.27
N ARG A 13 5.85 -15.29 6.99
CA ARG A 13 6.89 -14.71 7.88
C ARG A 13 7.22 -13.25 7.51
N GLU A 14 6.38 -12.33 7.97
CA GLU A 14 6.82 -11.08 8.60
C GLU A 14 5.62 -10.50 9.37
N SER A 15 5.67 -10.64 10.67
CA SER A 15 4.72 -10.07 11.63
C SER A 15 4.71 -8.54 11.52
N GLY A 16 3.64 -7.95 11.01
CA GLY A 16 3.57 -6.49 10.87
C GLY A 16 2.19 -5.92 10.57
N GLY A 17 1.18 -6.30 11.35
CA GLY A 17 -0.10 -5.59 11.40
C GLY A 17 -1.13 -6.03 10.37
N VAL A 18 -2.35 -6.26 10.84
CA VAL A 18 -3.60 -6.17 10.04
C VAL A 18 -3.41 -5.00 9.06
N GLY A 19 -3.66 -5.19 7.75
CA GLY A 19 -3.33 -4.30 6.61
C GLY A 19 -3.82 -2.83 6.68
N LEU A 20 -3.57 -2.18 7.79
CA LEU A 20 -3.89 -0.83 8.20
C LEU A 20 -2.80 0.11 7.71
N GLY A 21 -1.53 -0.31 7.71
CA GLY A 21 -0.41 0.52 7.27
C GLY A 21 -0.64 1.05 5.85
N LEU A 22 -0.84 0.15 4.88
CA LEU A 22 -1.13 0.55 3.50
C LEU A 22 -2.51 1.20 3.33
N ALA A 23 -3.51 0.84 4.14
CA ALA A 23 -4.82 1.51 4.11
C ALA A 23 -4.74 2.97 4.60
N ILE A 24 -3.94 3.24 5.63
CA ILE A 24 -3.65 4.59 6.13
C ILE A 24 -2.87 5.37 5.07
N VAL A 25 -1.84 4.75 4.47
CA VAL A 25 -1.09 5.37 3.37
C VAL A 25 -2.03 5.72 2.21
N GLU A 26 -2.87 4.79 1.75
CA GLU A 26 -3.86 5.05 0.70
C GLU A 26 -4.77 6.23 1.07
N ARG A 27 -5.24 6.28 2.33
CA ARG A 27 -6.09 7.38 2.81
C ARG A 27 -5.36 8.71 2.78
N ILE A 28 -4.11 8.77 3.26
CA ILE A 28 -3.27 9.97 3.26
C ILE A 28 -3.05 10.44 1.81
N MET A 29 -2.67 9.53 0.91
CA MET A 29 -2.47 9.83 -0.50
C MET A 29 -3.73 10.46 -1.12
N ARG A 30 -4.90 9.83 -0.91
CA ARG A 30 -6.18 10.35 -1.41
C ARG A 30 -6.50 11.75 -0.89
N VAL A 31 -6.30 12.02 0.41
CA VAL A 31 -6.56 13.34 1.01
C VAL A 31 -5.70 14.43 0.35
N HIS A 32 -4.46 14.11 0.01
CA HIS A 32 -3.55 15.05 -0.65
C HIS A 32 -3.61 14.97 -2.18
N LYS A 33 -4.63 14.33 -2.76
CA LYS A 33 -4.81 14.13 -4.20
C LYS A 33 -3.65 13.39 -4.89
N GLY A 34 -2.85 12.67 -4.12
CA GLY A 34 -1.78 11.81 -4.62
C GLY A 34 -2.26 10.41 -5.00
N THR A 35 -1.40 9.67 -5.68
CA THR A 35 -1.62 8.28 -6.11
C THR A 35 -0.54 7.37 -5.56
N ILE A 36 -0.91 6.12 -5.24
CA ILE A 36 0.03 5.06 -4.83
C ILE A 36 -0.16 3.82 -5.71
N GLU A 37 0.93 3.22 -6.14
CA GLU A 37 0.95 1.98 -6.91
C GLU A 37 2.10 1.07 -6.48
N ILE A 38 1.94 -0.23 -6.67
CA ILE A 38 3.02 -1.20 -6.50
C ILE A 38 3.76 -1.30 -7.83
N VAL A 39 5.09 -1.20 -7.80
CA VAL A 39 5.92 -1.32 -8.99
C VAL A 39 6.80 -2.58 -8.92
N PRO A 40 7.17 -3.16 -10.08
CA PRO A 40 8.11 -4.27 -10.11
C PRO A 40 9.42 -3.91 -9.41
N SER A 41 9.96 -4.87 -8.67
CA SER A 41 11.24 -4.78 -7.99
C SER A 41 11.98 -6.11 -8.15
N GLU A 42 13.30 -6.06 -8.33
CA GLU A 42 14.14 -7.26 -8.35
C GLU A 42 14.21 -7.93 -6.97
N ASN A 43 14.05 -7.16 -5.88
CA ASN A 43 14.08 -7.67 -4.51
C ASN A 43 13.09 -6.89 -3.61
N GLY A 44 12.25 -7.61 -2.87
CA GLY A 44 11.27 -7.01 -1.96
C GLY A 44 10.11 -6.31 -2.68
N ALA A 45 9.46 -5.37 -2.00
CA ALA A 45 8.29 -4.64 -2.52
C ALA A 45 8.60 -3.14 -2.67
N TRP A 46 8.29 -2.58 -3.85
CA TRP A 46 8.42 -1.15 -4.12
C TRP A 46 7.05 -0.51 -4.30
N PHE A 47 6.88 0.66 -3.68
CA PHE A 47 5.67 1.46 -3.78
C PHE A 47 6.06 2.82 -4.36
N ARG A 48 5.44 3.19 -5.48
CA ARG A 48 5.61 4.50 -6.08
C ARG A 48 4.45 5.39 -5.64
N MET A 49 4.79 6.58 -5.17
CA MET A 49 3.85 7.60 -4.72
C MET A 49 4.07 8.86 -5.54
N ALA A 50 2.99 9.47 -6.02
CA ALA A 50 3.04 10.70 -6.80
C ALA A 50 2.00 11.70 -6.30
N TRP A 51 2.31 12.99 -6.43
CA TRP A 51 1.43 14.09 -6.10
C TRP A 51 1.23 15.00 -7.31
N PRO A 52 0.08 15.70 -7.40
CA PRO A 52 -0.09 16.75 -8.39
C PRO A 52 0.98 17.83 -8.17
N PRO A 53 1.47 18.45 -9.25
CA PRO A 53 2.44 19.53 -9.15
C PRO A 53 1.90 20.63 -8.23
N GLY A 54 2.73 21.08 -7.29
CA GLY A 54 2.44 22.24 -6.46
C GLY A 54 2.22 23.46 -7.35
N ARG A 55 1.23 24.28 -6.99
CA ARG A 55 0.95 25.53 -7.70
C ARG A 55 1.97 26.60 -7.35
#